data_AF-A0A819MIF7-F1
#
_entry.id   AF-A0A819MIF7-F1
#
_cell.length_a   1.000
_cell.length_b   1.000
_cell.length_c   1.000
_cell.angle_alpha   90.00
_cell.angle_beta   90.00
_cell.angle_gamma   90.00
#
_symmetry.space_group_name_H-M   'P 1'
#
loop_
_entity.id
_entity.type
_entity.pdbx_description
1 polymer ?
#
loop_
_entity_poly.entity_id
_entity_poly.type
_entity_poly.pdbx_seq_one_letter_code
_entity_poly.pdbx_strand_id
1 'polypeptide(L)'
;MCESAHHMKKLRDNLIQKHTPLPIISLDPIVAEIDSYMKLDVVCVDVLEFRRSSGDQFYHLKRLAQIILGIPVTSTPSEEVFSTTGLILNAKRTALAPENVGKIQMIHDNYELL
;
A
#
# COMPACT_ATOMS: atom_id res chain seq x y z
N MET A 1 59.64 2.40 -20.30
CA MET A 1 58.45 3.19 -20.68
C MET A 1 57.11 2.55 -20.28
N CYS A 2 57.06 1.30 -19.78
CA CYS A 2 55.81 0.60 -19.45
C CYS A 2 55.26 0.86 -18.03
N GLU A 3 56.09 1.23 -17.05
CA GLU A 3 55.65 1.46 -15.66
C GLU A 3 54.73 2.69 -15.50
N SER A 4 55.01 3.77 -16.24
CA SER A 4 54.21 5.00 -16.17
C SER A 4 52.77 4.78 -16.68
N ALA A 5 52.60 3.93 -17.71
CA ALA A 5 51.29 3.57 -18.22
C ALA A 5 50.47 2.73 -17.20
N HIS A 6 51.14 1.84 -16.48
CA HIS A 6 50.50 1.04 -15.43
C HIS A 6 50.10 1.91 -14.22
N HIS A 7 50.91 2.91 -13.88
CA HIS A 7 50.61 3.87 -12.82
C HIS A 7 49.40 4.74 -13.15
N MET A 8 49.34 5.26 -14.38
CA MET A 8 48.22 6.05 -14.89
C MET A 8 46.91 5.26 -14.92
N LYS A 9 46.97 3.99 -15.33
CA LYS A 9 45.80 3.10 -15.33
C LYS A 9 45.30 2.85 -13.91
N LYS A 10 46.21 2.55 -12.98
CA LYS A 10 45.88 2.41 -11.56
C LYS A 10 45.29 3.69 -10.96
N LEU A 11 45.83 4.87 -11.30
CA LEU A 11 45.32 6.15 -10.82
C LEU A 11 43.91 6.43 -11.35
N ARG A 12 43.67 6.16 -12.64
CA ARG A 12 42.35 6.24 -13.26
C ARG A 12 41.34 5.33 -12.56
N ASP A 13 41.70 4.07 -12.32
CA ASP A 13 40.81 3.09 -11.68
C ASP A 13 40.46 3.51 -10.24
N ASN A 14 41.43 4.08 -9.50
CA ASN A 14 41.19 4.63 -8.15
C ASN A 14 40.31 5.88 -8.16
N LEU A 15 40.46 6.76 -9.16
CA LEU A 15 39.63 7.96 -9.29
C LEU A 15 38.19 7.60 -9.68
N ILE A 16 38.03 6.62 -10.57
CA ILE A 16 36.73 6.05 -10.90
C ILE A 16 36.10 5.47 -9.64
N GLN A 17 36.82 4.66 -8.86
CA GLN A 17 36.31 4.08 -7.62
C GLN A 17 35.90 5.13 -6.56
N LYS A 18 36.58 6.28 -6.50
CA LYS A 18 36.23 7.39 -5.60
C LYS A 18 34.98 8.17 -6.03
N HIS A 19 34.68 8.22 -7.32
CA HIS A 19 33.57 8.98 -7.88
C HIS A 19 32.40 8.13 -8.37
N THR A 20 32.57 6.80 -8.43
CA THR A 20 31.45 5.87 -8.49
C THR A 20 30.74 5.93 -7.14
N PRO A 21 29.46 6.30 -7.09
CA PRO A 21 28.68 6.02 -5.90
C PRO A 21 28.82 4.52 -5.66
N LEU A 22 29.33 4.14 -4.50
CA LEU A 22 29.27 2.75 -4.04
C LEU A 22 27.83 2.27 -4.29
N PRO A 23 27.60 1.03 -4.74
CA PRO A 23 26.25 0.49 -4.73
C PRO A 23 25.75 0.76 -3.31
N ILE A 24 24.69 1.55 -3.21
CA ILE A 24 24.04 1.78 -1.93
C ILE A 24 23.52 0.40 -1.59
N ILE A 25 24.33 -0.39 -0.89
CA ILE A 25 23.85 -1.50 -0.09
C ILE A 25 23.04 -0.74 0.95
N SER A 26 21.78 -0.51 0.62
CA SER A 26 20.89 0.19 1.51
C SER A 26 20.75 -0.70 2.72
N LEU A 27 21.45 -0.33 3.80
CA LEU A 27 21.27 -0.95 5.11
C LEU A 27 19.88 -0.66 5.69
N ASP A 28 19.06 0.14 5.00
CA ASP A 28 17.72 0.45 5.45
C ASP A 28 16.81 -0.75 5.20
N PRO A 29 16.22 -1.34 6.27
CA PRO A 29 15.39 -2.54 6.16
C PRO A 29 14.17 -2.31 5.26
N ILE A 30 13.71 -1.06 5.14
CA ILE A 30 12.59 -0.65 4.29
C ILE A 30 12.95 -0.76 2.81
N VAL A 31 14.15 -0.32 2.40
CA VAL A 31 14.56 -0.37 0.99
C VAL A 31 14.81 -1.81 0.58
N ALA A 32 15.40 -2.61 1.46
CA ALA A 32 15.57 -4.05 1.24
C ALA A 32 14.21 -4.78 1.08
N GLU A 33 13.21 -4.38 1.87
CA GLU A 33 11.83 -4.87 1.75
C GLU A 33 11.21 -4.50 0.39
N ILE A 34 11.36 -3.24 -0.05
CA ILE A 34 10.90 -2.76 -1.35
C ILE A 34 11.59 -3.50 -2.50
N ASP A 35 12.90 -3.63 -2.44
CA ASP A 35 13.69 -4.33 -3.47
C ASP A 35 13.28 -5.81 -3.57
N SER A 36 12.97 -6.44 -2.44
CA SER A 36 12.49 -7.82 -2.39
C SER A 36 11.10 -7.96 -3.00
N TYR A 37 10.22 -6.97 -2.76
CA TYR A 37 8.89 -6.93 -3.38
C TYR A 37 8.95 -6.72 -4.89
N MET A 38 9.80 -5.81 -5.37
CA MET A 38 9.93 -5.49 -6.80
C MET A 38 10.51 -6.65 -7.64
N LYS A 39 11.26 -7.56 -7.00
CA LYS A 39 11.81 -8.76 -7.64
C LYS A 39 10.84 -9.93 -7.64
N LEU A 40 9.69 -9.81 -6.98
CA LEU A 40 8.73 -10.89 -6.87
C LEU A 40 8.01 -11.06 -8.20
N ASP A 41 8.14 -12.23 -8.80
CA ASP A 41 7.41 -12.59 -10.02
C ASP A 41 6.02 -13.09 -9.63
N VAL A 42 5.07 -12.16 -9.46
CA VAL A 42 3.69 -12.48 -9.07
C VAL A 42 2.79 -12.45 -10.29
N VAL A 43 2.26 -13.62 -10.65
CA VAL A 43 1.21 -13.75 -11.66
C VAL A 43 -0.08 -14.18 -10.97
N CYS A 44 -1.04 -13.25 -10.90
CA CYS A 44 -2.45 -13.51 -10.55
C CYS A 44 -2.69 -14.07 -9.13
N VAL A 45 -2.37 -13.29 -8.09
CA VAL A 45 -2.87 -13.53 -6.73
C VAL A 45 -3.77 -12.36 -6.35
N ASP A 46 -4.92 -12.64 -5.72
CA ASP A 46 -5.73 -11.59 -5.08
C ASP A 46 -4.82 -10.81 -4.13
N VAL A 47 -4.73 -9.49 -4.31
CA VAL A 47 -3.84 -8.63 -3.51
C VAL A 47 -4.17 -8.73 -2.01
N LEU A 48 -5.44 -8.96 -1.66
CA LEU A 48 -5.85 -9.17 -0.27
C LEU A 48 -5.37 -10.52 0.27
N GLU A 49 -5.34 -11.54 -0.57
CA GLU A 49 -4.79 -12.85 -0.24
C GLU A 49 -3.26 -12.80 -0.12
N PHE A 50 -2.58 -12.14 -1.05
CA PHE A 50 -1.13 -11.89 -0.98
C PHE A 50 -0.75 -11.23 0.35
N ARG A 51 -1.54 -10.25 0.82
CA ARG A 51 -1.32 -9.64 2.13
C ARG A 51 -1.46 -10.64 3.29
N ARG A 52 -2.43 -11.56 3.22
CA ARG A 52 -2.66 -12.56 4.28
C ARG A 52 -1.54 -13.61 4.31
N SER A 53 -1.09 -14.07 3.15
CA SER A 53 -0.09 -15.13 3.01
C SER A 53 1.35 -14.64 3.13
N SER A 54 1.62 -13.38 2.79
CA SER A 54 2.93 -12.77 2.97
C SER A 54 3.30 -12.72 4.45
N GLY A 55 4.39 -13.39 4.82
CA GLY A 55 4.93 -13.38 6.18
C GLY A 55 5.43 -12.01 6.64
N ASP A 56 6.10 -11.97 7.80
CA ASP A 56 6.60 -10.73 8.40
C ASP A 56 7.69 -10.02 7.59
N GLN A 57 8.19 -10.66 6.53
CA GLN A 57 9.16 -10.10 5.59
C GLN A 57 8.69 -8.81 4.88
N PHE A 58 7.37 -8.59 4.79
CA PHE A 58 6.77 -7.42 4.15
C PHE A 58 5.93 -6.59 5.14
N TYR A 59 6.38 -6.47 6.39
CA TYR A 59 5.60 -5.81 7.44
C TYR A 59 5.18 -4.37 7.11
N HIS A 60 6.11 -3.54 6.63
CA HIS A 60 5.81 -2.13 6.35
C HIS A 60 4.93 -1.98 5.12
N LEU A 61 5.21 -2.74 4.07
CA LEU A 61 4.45 -2.73 2.83
C LEU A 61 3.04 -3.26 3.04
N LYS A 62 2.87 -4.30 3.87
CA LYS A 62 1.55 -4.80 4.28
C LYS A 62 0.76 -3.73 5.00
N ARG A 63 1.38 -2.97 5.91
CA ARG A 63 0.72 -1.88 6.64
C ARG A 63 0.27 -0.76 5.68
N LEU A 64 1.13 -0.39 4.73
CA LEU A 64 0.79 0.59 3.70
C LEU A 64 -0.35 0.09 2.80
N ALA A 65 -0.29 -1.17 2.39
CA ALA A 65 -1.31 -1.79 1.55
C ALA A 65 -2.70 -1.79 2.21
N GLN A 66 -2.81 -1.93 3.55
CA GLN A 66 -4.12 -1.87 4.23
C GLN A 66 -4.79 -0.51 4.06
N ILE A 67 -3.98 0.56 4.08
CA ILE A 67 -4.47 1.93 3.95
C ILE A 67 -4.86 2.18 2.50
N ILE A 68 -3.95 1.89 1.56
CA ILE A 68 -4.16 2.21 0.14
C ILE A 68 -5.28 1.37 -0.47
N LEU A 69 -5.28 0.05 -0.24
CA LEU A 69 -6.28 -0.85 -0.81
C LEU A 69 -7.63 -0.81 -0.11
N GLY A 70 -7.67 -0.26 1.11
CA GLY A 70 -8.93 -0.03 1.83
C GLY A 70 -9.70 1.18 1.32
N ILE A 71 -9.09 2.02 0.48
CA ILE A 71 -9.76 3.19 -0.10
C ILE A 71 -10.60 2.72 -1.29
N PRO A 72 -11.93 2.91 -1.25
CA PRO A 72 -12.77 2.60 -2.41
C PRO A 72 -12.40 3.52 -3.57
N VAL A 73 -12.28 2.94 -4.76
CA VAL A 73 -11.91 3.67 -5.99
C VAL A 73 -13.07 4.57 -6.48
N THR A 74 -14.30 4.28 -6.05
CA THR A 74 -15.51 4.98 -6.49
C THR A 74 -16.32 5.52 -5.31
N SER A 75 -17.20 6.49 -5.60
CA SER A 75 -18.21 7.01 -4.66
C SER A 75 -19.39 6.06 -4.43
N THR A 76 -19.45 4.94 -5.17
CA THR A 76 -20.58 3.99 -5.15
C THR A 76 -20.97 3.54 -3.75
N PRO A 77 -20.04 3.19 -2.83
CA PRO A 77 -20.42 2.82 -1.46
C PRO A 77 -21.12 3.95 -0.71
N SER A 78 -20.70 5.20 -0.92
CA SER A 78 -21.36 6.37 -0.31
C SER A 78 -22.73 6.64 -0.94
N GLU A 79 -22.86 6.48 -2.26
CA GLU A 79 -24.13 6.62 -2.98
C GLU A 79 -25.15 5.57 -2.53
N GLU A 80 -24.69 4.34 -2.30
CA GLU A 80 -25.51 3.25 -1.78
C GLU A 80 -26.03 3.56 -0.38
N VAL A 81 -25.18 4.07 0.51
CA VAL A 81 -25.58 4.54 1.85
C VAL A 81 -26.65 5.64 1.74
N PHE A 82 -26.47 6.62 0.86
CA PHE A 82 -27.46 7.69 0.68
C PHE A 82 -28.79 7.18 0.12
N SER A 83 -28.74 6.27 -0.84
CA SER A 83 -29.94 5.66 -1.44
C SER A 83 -30.73 4.88 -0.38
N THR A 84 -30.05 4.00 0.36
CA THR A 84 -30.64 3.19 1.43
C THR A 84 -31.18 4.07 2.55
N THR A 85 -30.41 5.08 2.97
CA THR A 85 -30.84 6.06 3.97
C THR A 85 -32.08 6.83 3.49
N GLY A 86 -32.16 7.15 2.20
CA GLY A 86 -33.34 7.78 1.59
C GLY A 86 -34.62 6.93 1.74
N LEU A 87 -34.50 5.60 1.70
CA LEU A 87 -35.62 4.68 1.95
C LEU A 87 -36.03 4.67 3.44
N ILE A 88 -35.08 4.78 4.35
CA ILE A 88 -35.32 4.90 5.80
C ILE A 88 -36.06 6.21 6.11
N LEU A 89 -35.62 7.32 5.50
CA LEU A 89 -36.15 8.68 5.65
C LEU A 89 -37.33 9.01 4.72
N ASN A 90 -38.18 8.02 4.42
CA ASN A 90 -39.32 8.24 3.54
C ASN A 90 -40.40 9.17 4.15
N ALA A 91 -41.33 9.64 3.31
CA ALA A 91 -42.40 10.58 3.70
C ALA A 91 -43.30 10.11 4.87
N LYS A 92 -43.35 8.81 5.17
CA LYS A 92 -44.11 8.25 6.30
C LYS A 92 -43.29 8.18 7.60
N ARG A 93 -41.97 8.38 7.52
CA ARG A 93 -41.00 8.28 8.63
C ARG A 93 -40.16 9.56 8.76
N THR A 94 -40.76 10.72 8.50
CA THR A 94 -40.09 12.03 8.52
C THR A 94 -39.71 12.54 9.91
N ALA A 95 -40.20 11.92 10.98
CA ALA A 95 -39.94 12.30 12.36
C ALA A 95 -38.75 11.56 13.03
N LEU A 96 -37.89 10.92 12.23
CA LEU A 96 -36.67 10.30 12.75
C LEU A 96 -35.60 11.35 13.01
N ALA A 97 -35.10 11.40 14.25
CA ALA A 97 -33.93 12.20 14.58
C ALA A 97 -32.70 11.67 13.79
N PRO A 98 -31.80 12.56 13.30
CA PRO A 98 -30.63 12.15 12.52
C PRO A 98 -29.75 11.09 13.22
N GLU A 99 -29.65 11.16 14.55
CA GLU A 99 -28.91 10.18 15.35
C GLU A 99 -29.49 8.76 15.22
N ASN A 100 -30.81 8.64 15.21
CA ASN A 100 -31.48 7.34 15.08
C ASN A 100 -31.32 6.76 13.68
N VAL A 101 -31.32 7.61 12.66
CA VAL A 101 -31.04 7.21 11.27
C VAL A 101 -29.64 6.62 11.17
N GLY A 102 -28.65 7.30 11.75
CA GLY A 102 -27.26 6.81 11.78
C GLY A 102 -27.13 5.45 12.47
N LYS A 103 -27.84 5.23 13.59
CA LYS A 103 -27.86 3.93 14.28
C LYS A 103 -28.49 2.83 13.43
N ILE A 104 -29.62 3.11 12.77
CA ILE A 104 -30.29 2.15 11.88
C ILE A 104 -29.38 1.80 10.70
N GLN A 105 -28.76 2.81 10.08
CA GLN A 105 -27.82 2.60 8.96
C GLN A 105 -26.61 1.77 9.40
N MET A 106 -26.02 2.06 10.57
CA MET A 106 -24.93 1.27 11.12
C MET A 106 -25.34 -0.20 11.32
N ILE A 107 -26.52 -0.46 11.89
CA ILE A 107 -27.00 -1.84 12.08
C ILE A 107 -27.26 -2.52 10.74
N HIS A 108 -27.88 -1.81 9.79
CA HIS A 108 -28.17 -2.33 8.45
C HIS A 108 -26.89 -2.78 7.73
N ASP A 109 -25.88 -1.91 7.66
CA ASP A 109 -24.65 -2.17 6.91
C ASP A 109 -23.73 -3.20 7.58
N ASN A 110 -23.90 -3.43 8.89
CA ASN A 110 -23.09 -4.36 9.67
C ASN A 110 -23.89 -5.57 10.17
N TYR A 111 -25.10 -5.82 9.65
CA TYR A 111 -25.98 -6.87 10.18
C TYR A 111 -25.35 -8.26 10.16
N GLU A 112 -24.56 -8.58 9.13
CA GLU A 112 -23.86 -9.86 9.01
C GLU A 112 -22.66 -10.02 9.97
N LEU A 113 -22.22 -8.92 10.61
CA LEU A 113 -21.09 -8.88 11.53
C LEU A 113 -21.50 -8.89 13.01
N LEU A 114 -22.81 -8.81 13.30
CA LEU A 114 -23.40 -8.81 14.65
C LEU A 114 -23.88 -10.20 15.05
#